data_AF-A0A0C3BC59-F1
#
_entry.id   AF-A0A0C3BC59-F1
#
_cell.length_a   1.000
_cell.length_b   1.000
_cell.length_c   1.000
_cell.angle_alpha   90.00
_cell.angle_beta   90.00
_cell.angle_gamma   90.00
#
_symmetry.space_group_name_H-M   'P 1'
#
loop_
_entity.id
_entity.type
_entity.pdbx_description
1 polymer ?
#
loop_
_entity_poly.entity_id
_entity_poly.type
_entity_poly.pdbx_seq_one_letter_code
_entity_poly.pdbx_strand_id
1 'polypeptide(L)'
;MFTELELRYGLDINNIHHIWLLHHLFLRLINQQLTFFAESWNQHRIQIRDGPNRSPADMFGFDMLVHGVRGDQLPDKDLTEEELEVYGVDWEGLQDEQLLHSQRGNNPTSEGWNSWIRHVGPPDHLNEVSVDPPVSSLFPGEVDALDQVLETWMHSPVDGDIIALWTHGLAYVRLMHSNLF
;
A
#
# COMPACT_ATOMS: atom_id res chain seq x y z
N MET A 1 14.91 9.78 -3.93
CA MET A 1 14.31 11.12 -4.05
C MET A 1 13.95 11.68 -2.67
N PHE A 2 13.09 11.04 -1.87
CA PHE A 2 12.84 11.47 -0.48
C PHE A 2 14.07 11.40 0.44
N THR A 3 14.96 10.43 0.23
CA THR A 3 16.27 10.36 0.91
C THR A 3 17.11 11.62 0.69
N GLU A 4 16.97 12.29 -0.46
CA GLU A 4 17.69 13.55 -0.72
C GLU A 4 17.10 14.70 0.12
N LEU A 5 15.79 14.70 0.36
CA LEU A 5 15.14 15.66 1.25
C LEU A 5 15.66 15.54 2.68
N GLU A 6 15.84 14.30 3.15
CA GLU A 6 16.43 14.00 4.46
C GLU A 6 17.89 14.44 4.54
N LEU A 7 18.71 14.03 3.56
CA LEU A 7 20.15 14.27 3.60
C LEU A 7 20.53 15.74 3.37
N ARG A 8 19.73 16.51 2.62
CA ARG A 8 20.15 17.83 2.13
C ARG A 8 19.14 18.96 2.27
N TYR A 9 17.87 18.68 2.52
CA TYR A 9 16.81 19.70 2.56
C TYR A 9 16.02 19.73 3.88
N GLY A 10 16.60 19.15 4.94
CA GLY A 10 16.12 19.33 6.31
C GLY A 10 14.82 18.60 6.64
N LEU A 11 14.48 17.55 5.90
CA LEU A 11 13.44 16.61 6.31
C LEU A 11 13.94 15.81 7.53
N ASP A 12 13.25 15.92 8.66
CA ASP A 12 13.44 15.06 9.81
C ASP A 12 12.32 14.01 9.84
N ILE A 13 12.68 12.75 9.58
CA ILE A 13 11.73 11.63 9.56
C ILE A 13 11.17 11.29 10.95
N ASN A 14 11.79 11.77 12.02
CA ASN A 14 11.32 11.57 13.39
C ASN A 14 10.38 12.68 13.86
N ASN A 15 10.25 13.77 13.08
CA ASN A 15 9.34 14.86 13.38
C ASN A 15 7.96 14.62 12.73
N ILE A 16 6.94 14.37 13.55
CA ILE A 16 5.57 14.11 13.06
C ILE A 16 5.00 15.24 12.20
N HIS A 17 5.40 16.50 12.44
CA HIS A 17 4.96 17.64 11.65
C HIS A 17 5.58 17.64 10.25
N HIS A 18 6.81 17.15 10.12
CA HIS A 18 7.45 16.95 8.82
C HIS A 18 6.80 15.80 8.06
N ILE A 19 6.44 14.70 8.75
CA ILE A 19 5.69 13.59 8.14
C ILE A 19 4.32 14.07 7.67
N TRP A 20 3.62 14.87 8.48
CA TRP A 20 2.37 15.50 8.07
C TRP A 20 2.54 16.35 6.81
N LEU A 21 3.52 17.26 6.79
CA LEU A 21 3.76 18.12 5.64
C LEU A 21 4.11 17.30 4.39
N LEU A 22 4.91 16.24 4.54
CA LEU A 22 5.28 15.35 3.44
C LEU A 22 4.04 14.64 2.88
N HIS A 23 3.15 14.14 3.74
CA HIS A 23 1.88 13.56 3.30
C HIS A 23 0.99 14.60 2.61
N HIS A 24 0.85 15.79 3.19
CA HIS A 24 0.04 16.87 2.63
C HIS A 24 0.49 17.26 1.21
N LEU A 25 1.80 17.42 1.01
CA LEU A 25 2.36 17.85 -0.28
C LEU A 25 2.36 16.75 -1.34
N PHE A 26 2.67 15.51 -0.97
CA PHE A 26 3.02 14.48 -1.96
C PHE A 26 2.03 13.31 -2.05
N LEU A 27 1.21 13.06 -1.03
CA LEU A 27 0.36 11.85 -1.01
C LEU A 27 -0.63 11.83 -2.18
N ARG A 28 -1.20 12.98 -2.52
CA ARG A 28 -2.10 13.09 -3.69
C ARG A 28 -1.38 12.73 -5.00
N LEU A 29 -0.17 13.27 -5.20
CA LEU A 29 0.62 13.02 -6.41
C LEU A 29 1.04 11.55 -6.48
N ILE A 30 1.50 10.97 -5.37
CA ILE A 30 1.87 9.55 -5.27
C ILE A 30 0.67 8.68 -5.63
N ASN A 31 -0.51 8.94 -5.05
CA ASN A 31 -1.71 8.17 -5.35
C ASN A 31 -2.13 8.26 -6.82
N GLN A 32 -2.00 9.44 -7.44
CA GLN A 32 -2.26 9.62 -8.87
C GLN A 32 -1.27 8.82 -9.72
N GLN A 33 0.02 8.87 -9.40
CA GLN A 33 1.06 8.12 -10.11
C GLN A 33 0.88 6.60 -9.94
N LEU A 34 0.52 6.14 -8.75
CA LEU A 34 0.23 4.73 -8.47
C LEU A 34 -1.00 4.26 -9.24
N THR A 35 -2.05 5.08 -9.31
CA THR A 35 -3.24 4.77 -10.12
C THR A 35 -2.88 4.65 -11.59
N PHE A 36 -2.15 5.63 -12.13
CA PHE A 36 -1.68 5.59 -13.51
C PHE A 36 -0.80 4.37 -13.79
N PHE A 37 0.12 4.05 -12.88
CA PHE A 37 0.96 2.87 -12.97
C PHE A 37 0.12 1.59 -12.98
N ALA A 38 -0.82 1.44 -12.04
CA ALA A 38 -1.68 0.26 -11.94
C ALA A 38 -2.52 0.06 -13.23
N GLU A 39 -3.15 1.12 -13.73
CA GLU A 39 -3.91 1.08 -14.98
C GLU A 39 -3.03 0.71 -16.18
N SER A 40 -1.86 1.35 -16.29
CA SER A 40 -0.91 1.11 -17.38
C SER A 40 -0.33 -0.31 -17.32
N TRP A 41 0.02 -0.78 -16.13
CA TRP A 41 0.54 -2.12 -15.89
C TRP A 41 -0.49 -3.18 -16.21
N ASN A 42 -1.74 -2.99 -15.79
CA ASN A 42 -2.83 -3.91 -16.08
C ASN A 42 -3.08 -4.11 -17.58
N GLN A 43 -2.75 -3.11 -18.40
CA GLN A 43 -2.85 -3.17 -19.86
C GLN A 43 -1.52 -3.48 -20.57
N HIS A 44 -0.42 -3.53 -19.84
CA HIS A 44 0.90 -3.77 -20.40
C HIS A 44 1.03 -5.22 -20.88
N ARG A 45 1.36 -5.43 -22.17
CA ARG A 45 1.49 -6.79 -22.74
C ARG A 45 2.83 -7.40 -22.34
N ILE A 46 2.76 -8.48 -21.57
CA ILE A 46 3.92 -9.26 -21.12
C ILE A 46 4.18 -10.37 -22.14
N GLN A 47 5.46 -10.64 -22.42
CA GLN A 47 5.87 -11.81 -23.21
C GLN A 47 5.75 -13.08 -22.37
N ILE A 48 4.94 -14.02 -22.85
CA ILE A 48 4.74 -15.32 -22.20
C ILE A 48 5.51 -16.36 -23.01
N ARG A 49 6.30 -17.18 -22.32
CA ARG A 49 7.02 -18.28 -22.95
C ARG A 49 6.02 -19.27 -23.54
N ASP A 50 6.20 -19.62 -24.81
CA ASP A 50 5.36 -20.57 -25.54
C ASP A 50 3.88 -20.14 -25.72
N GLY A 51 3.57 -18.84 -25.63
CA GLY A 51 2.21 -18.31 -25.78
C GLY A 51 2.13 -16.90 -26.38
N PRO A 52 0.92 -16.41 -26.71
CA PRO A 52 0.74 -15.03 -27.19
C PRO A 52 0.98 -14.03 -26.07
N ASN A 53 1.50 -12.84 -26.40
CA ASN A 53 1.64 -11.76 -25.43
C ASN A 53 0.26 -11.33 -24.91
N ARG A 54 0.11 -11.25 -23.58
CA ARG A 54 -1.15 -10.88 -22.91
C ARG A 54 -0.87 -9.83 -21.83
N SER A 55 -1.85 -8.97 -21.59
CA SER A 55 -1.80 -8.08 -20.43
C SER A 55 -2.22 -8.80 -19.15
N PRO A 56 -1.86 -8.32 -17.95
CA PRO A 56 -2.41 -8.83 -16.70
C PRO A 56 -3.94 -8.87 -16.68
N ALA A 57 -4.62 -7.86 -17.24
CA ALA A 57 -6.08 -7.85 -17.36
C ALA A 57 -6.59 -8.97 -18.28
N ASP A 58 -5.93 -9.20 -19.42
CA ASP A 58 -6.25 -10.31 -20.33
C ASP A 58 -6.05 -11.66 -19.64
N MET A 59 -4.93 -11.85 -18.94
CA MET A 59 -4.64 -13.08 -18.23
C MET A 59 -5.69 -13.35 -17.16
N PHE A 60 -6.04 -12.34 -16.36
CA PHE A 60 -7.09 -12.48 -15.34
C PHE A 60 -8.43 -12.92 -15.95
N GLY A 61 -8.92 -12.20 -16.97
CA GLY A 61 -10.22 -12.51 -17.58
C GLY A 61 -10.24 -13.82 -18.39
N PHE A 62 -9.26 -14.02 -19.27
CA PHE A 62 -9.24 -15.20 -20.15
C PHE A 62 -8.79 -16.47 -19.42
N ASP A 63 -7.85 -16.40 -18.47
CA ASP A 63 -7.45 -17.60 -17.76
C ASP A 63 -8.56 -18.08 -16.82
N MET A 64 -9.38 -17.18 -16.25
CA MET A 64 -10.59 -17.59 -15.53
C MET A 64 -11.59 -18.31 -16.44
N LEU A 65 -11.72 -17.90 -17.71
CA LEU A 65 -12.60 -18.56 -18.68
C LEU A 65 -12.06 -19.91 -19.16
N VAL A 66 -10.74 -20.00 -19.37
CA VAL A 66 -10.08 -21.18 -19.96
C VAL A 66 -9.73 -22.23 -18.92
N HIS A 67 -9.27 -21.81 -17.74
CA HIS A 67 -8.75 -22.69 -16.69
C HIS A 67 -9.70 -22.79 -15.48
N GLY A 68 -10.89 -22.17 -15.57
CA GLY A 68 -11.84 -22.08 -14.47
C GLY A 68 -11.55 -20.90 -13.54
N VAL A 69 -12.57 -20.51 -12.77
CA VAL A 69 -12.45 -19.44 -11.79
C VAL A 69 -11.42 -19.86 -10.74
N ARG A 70 -10.32 -19.11 -10.63
CA ARG A 70 -9.38 -19.33 -9.52
C ARG A 70 -10.11 -19.07 -8.21
N GLY A 71 -10.18 -20.08 -7.35
CA GLY A 71 -10.94 -20.03 -6.10
C GLY A 71 -12.34 -20.64 -6.16
N ASP A 72 -12.80 -21.15 -7.32
CA ASP A 72 -14.01 -21.96 -7.42
C ASP A 72 -13.62 -23.39 -7.81
N GLN A 73 -13.67 -24.25 -6.78
CA GLN A 73 -13.44 -25.70 -6.78
C GLN A 73 -12.09 -26.18 -7.35
N LEU A 74 -11.34 -26.88 -6.49
CA LEU A 74 -10.23 -27.70 -6.96
C LEU A 74 -10.78 -28.81 -7.86
N PRO A 75 -10.06 -29.19 -8.92
CA PRO A 75 -10.44 -30.35 -9.70
C PRO A 75 -10.56 -31.55 -8.75
N ASP A 76 -11.70 -32.24 -8.80
CA ASP A 76 -12.13 -33.42 -7.99
C ASP A 76 -11.12 -34.59 -7.92
N LYS A 77 -9.90 -34.45 -8.45
CA LYS A 77 -9.02 -35.57 -8.80
C LYS A 77 -7.68 -35.64 -8.09
N ASP A 78 -7.24 -34.62 -7.36
CA ASP A 78 -5.85 -34.63 -6.85
C ASP A 78 -5.70 -34.66 -5.32
N LEU A 79 -6.68 -34.23 -4.52
CA LEU A 79 -6.64 -34.29 -3.05
C LEU A 79 -8.03 -34.55 -2.49
N THR A 80 -8.12 -35.36 -1.44
CA THR A 80 -9.34 -35.51 -0.63
C THR A 80 -9.65 -34.21 0.13
N GLU A 81 -10.90 -34.00 0.55
CA GLU A 81 -11.32 -32.86 1.37
C GLU A 81 -10.42 -32.73 2.62
N GLU A 82 -10.09 -33.86 3.24
CA GLU A 82 -9.25 -33.91 4.44
C GLU A 82 -7.79 -33.54 4.16
N GLU A 83 -7.24 -33.95 3.01
CA GLU A 83 -5.87 -33.58 2.59
C GLU A 83 -5.78 -32.11 2.20
N LEU A 84 -6.87 -31.56 1.69
CA LEU A 84 -6.95 -30.17 1.29
C LEU A 84 -7.04 -29.24 2.49
N GLU A 85 -7.75 -29.63 3.56
CA GLU A 85 -7.84 -28.86 4.82
C GLU A 85 -6.47 -28.59 5.44
N VAL A 86 -5.51 -29.47 5.16
CA VAL A 86 -4.16 -29.40 5.69
C VAL A 86 -3.11 -28.97 4.67
N TYR A 87 -3.53 -28.73 3.42
CA TYR A 87 -2.62 -28.37 2.36
C TYR A 87 -2.04 -26.97 2.59
N GLY A 88 -0.70 -26.86 2.58
CA GLY A 88 0.01 -25.60 2.82
C GLY A 88 0.12 -25.19 4.30
N VAL A 89 -0.35 -26.01 5.23
CA VAL A 89 -0.13 -25.82 6.67
C VAL A 89 1.33 -26.16 7.00
N ASP A 90 2.05 -25.19 7.59
CA ASP A 90 3.38 -25.42 8.15
C ASP A 90 3.27 -26.15 9.50
N TRP A 91 3.24 -27.48 9.43
CA TRP A 91 3.15 -28.34 10.61
C TRP A 91 4.35 -28.23 11.54
N GLU A 92 5.54 -27.91 11.01
CA GLU A 92 6.74 -27.72 11.81
C GLU A 92 6.66 -26.38 12.57
N GLY A 93 6.24 -25.31 11.90
CA GLY A 93 5.97 -24.02 12.52
C GLY A 93 4.90 -24.08 13.62
N LEU A 94 3.88 -24.94 13.48
CA LEU A 94 2.86 -25.16 14.52
C LEU A 94 3.41 -25.83 15.80
N GLN A 95 4.59 -26.45 15.75
CA GLN A 95 5.25 -27.02 16.91
C GLN A 95 6.27 -26.07 17.54
N ASP A 96 6.60 -24.96 16.88
CA ASP A 96 7.53 -23.96 17.36
C ASP A 96 6.83 -22.99 18.34
N GLU A 97 7.15 -23.13 19.64
CA GLU A 97 6.61 -22.24 20.68
C GLU A 97 7.00 -20.77 20.48
N GLN A 98 8.17 -20.47 19.91
CA GLN A 98 8.59 -19.09 19.66
C GLN A 98 7.74 -18.45 18.55
N LEU A 99 7.49 -19.21 17.49
CA LEU A 99 6.63 -18.77 16.38
C LEU A 99 5.19 -18.55 16.87
N LEU A 100 4.64 -19.49 17.65
CA LEU A 100 3.31 -19.36 18.24
C LEU A 100 3.20 -18.17 19.21
N HIS A 101 4.24 -17.93 20.02
CA HIS A 101 4.26 -16.78 20.94
C HIS A 101 4.28 -15.45 20.18
N SER A 102 5.09 -15.36 19.12
CA SER A 102 5.14 -14.19 18.22
C SER A 102 3.81 -13.96 17.51
N GLN A 103 3.20 -15.02 16.98
CA GLN A 103 1.91 -14.96 16.29
C GLN A 103 0.80 -14.43 17.22
N ARG A 104 0.72 -14.94 18.46
CA ARG A 104 -0.27 -14.46 19.45
C ARG A 104 -0.02 -13.03 19.91
N GLY A 105 1.25 -12.60 19.95
CA GLY A 105 1.61 -11.23 20.32
C GLY A 105 1.25 -10.21 19.24
N ASN A 106 1.41 -10.58 17.97
CA ASN A 106 1.22 -9.68 16.83
C ASN A 106 -0.19 -9.72 16.23
N ASN A 107 -0.93 -10.82 16.41
CA ASN A 107 -2.30 -11.00 15.90
C ASN A 107 -3.27 -11.15 17.07
N PRO A 108 -3.65 -10.06 17.76
CA PRO A 108 -4.52 -10.11 18.94
C PRO A 108 -5.96 -10.50 18.59
N THR A 109 -6.36 -10.33 17.32
CA THR A 109 -7.63 -10.79 16.78
C THR A 109 -7.53 -12.27 16.42
N SER A 110 -8.43 -13.07 16.99
CA SER A 110 -8.64 -14.45 16.52
C SER A 110 -9.26 -14.38 15.13
N GLU A 111 -8.49 -14.74 14.11
CA GLU A 111 -9.08 -15.23 12.87
C GLU A 111 -9.92 -16.47 13.27
N GLY A 112 -11.19 -16.50 12.86
CA GLY A 112 -12.09 -17.59 13.22
C GLY A 112 -11.61 -18.94 12.70
N TRP A 113 -12.33 -20.01 13.02
CA TRP A 113 -12.12 -21.31 12.37
C TRP A 113 -12.95 -21.38 11.10
N ASN A 114 -12.55 -20.65 10.06
CA ASN A 114 -13.15 -20.79 8.74
C ASN A 114 -12.32 -21.75 7.89
N SER A 115 -12.90 -22.91 7.60
CA SER A 115 -12.39 -23.78 6.54
C SER A 115 -12.55 -23.05 5.21
N TRP A 116 -11.43 -22.80 4.52
CA TRP A 116 -11.40 -22.20 3.19
C TRP A 116 -12.17 -23.03 2.15
N ILE A 117 -12.40 -24.32 2.44
CA ILE A 117 -12.94 -25.28 1.48
C ILE A 117 -14.46 -25.28 1.47
N ARG A 118 -15.10 -24.86 2.58
CA ARG A 118 -16.57 -24.79 2.67
C ARG A 118 -17.23 -23.59 1.99
N HIS A 119 -16.52 -22.89 1.10
CA HIS A 119 -17.04 -21.70 0.42
C HIS A 119 -17.57 -20.61 1.38
N VAL A 120 -17.07 -20.58 2.61
CA VAL A 120 -17.18 -19.39 3.44
C VAL A 120 -16.18 -18.42 2.84
N GLY A 121 -16.65 -17.23 2.46
CA GLY A 121 -15.86 -16.24 1.75
C GLY A 121 -14.55 -15.86 2.45
N PRO A 122 -13.81 -14.87 1.91
CA PRO A 122 -12.60 -14.39 2.59
C PRO A 122 -12.89 -14.13 4.08
N PRO A 123 -11.93 -14.40 4.97
CA PRO A 123 -12.13 -14.24 6.40
C PRO A 123 -12.81 -12.91 6.73
N ASP A 124 -13.71 -12.92 7.72
CA ASP A 124 -14.50 -11.74 8.13
C ASP A 124 -13.61 -10.51 8.41
N HIS A 125 -12.34 -10.76 8.75
CA HIS A 125 -11.28 -9.79 8.88
C HIS A 125 -10.16 -10.11 7.90
N LEU A 126 -10.01 -9.29 6.85
CA LEU A 126 -8.82 -9.31 6.01
C LEU A 126 -7.63 -8.70 6.77
N ASN A 127 -6.42 -9.08 6.38
CA ASN A 127 -5.21 -8.43 6.84
C ASN A 127 -5.28 -6.94 6.49
N GLU A 128 -5.51 -6.10 7.49
CA GLU A 128 -5.52 -4.65 7.36
C GLU A 128 -4.32 -4.07 8.09
N VAL A 129 -3.56 -3.22 7.39
CA VAL A 129 -2.55 -2.37 8.02
C VAL A 129 -3.16 -0.98 8.09
N SER A 130 -3.80 -0.68 9.22
CA SER A 130 -4.32 0.67 9.48
C SER A 130 -3.15 1.62 9.70
N VAL A 131 -2.97 2.56 8.78
CA VAL A 131 -1.99 3.64 8.91
C VAL A 131 -2.77 4.92 9.19
N ASP A 132 -2.80 5.34 10.45
CA ASP A 132 -3.46 6.59 10.82
C ASP A 132 -2.76 7.78 10.14
N PRO A 133 -3.50 8.74 9.56
CA PRO A 133 -2.89 9.92 8.98
C PRO A 133 -2.21 10.74 10.08
N PRO A 134 -1.00 11.29 9.82
CA PRO A 134 -0.32 12.14 10.79
C PRO A 134 -1.20 13.35 11.13
N VAL A 135 -1.23 13.73 12.40
CA VAL A 135 -2.10 14.81 12.89
C VAL A 135 -1.53 16.15 12.41
N SER A 136 -2.37 16.96 11.75
CA SER A 136 -1.99 18.35 11.43
C SER A 136 -1.93 19.17 12.71
N SER A 137 -0.87 19.95 12.87
CA SER A 137 -0.77 20.96 13.95
C SER A 137 -1.11 22.37 13.48
N LEU A 138 -1.44 22.51 12.19
CA LEU A 138 -1.92 23.76 11.62
C LEU A 138 -3.44 23.84 11.72
N PHE A 139 -3.96 25.03 11.92
CA PHE A 139 -5.39 25.29 11.82
C PHE A 139 -5.84 25.20 10.36
N PRO A 140 -7.11 24.84 10.07
CA PRO A 140 -7.60 24.71 8.70
C PRO A 140 -7.31 25.93 7.81
N GLY A 141 -7.47 27.15 8.34
CA GLY A 141 -7.17 28.38 7.58
C GLY A 141 -5.68 28.59 7.27
N GLU A 142 -4.78 28.03 8.08
CA GLU A 142 -3.33 28.06 7.80
C GLU A 142 -2.96 27.05 6.71
N VAL A 143 -3.65 25.91 6.66
CA VAL A 143 -3.49 24.91 5.59
C VAL A 143 -3.99 25.47 4.26
N ASP A 144 -5.15 26.14 4.25
CA ASP A 144 -5.67 26.81 3.05
C ASP A 144 -4.70 27.88 2.53
N ALA A 145 -4.08 28.64 3.43
CA ALA A 145 -3.09 29.65 3.07
C ALA A 145 -1.79 29.02 2.52
N LEU A 146 -1.34 27.92 3.11
CA LEU A 146 -0.22 27.12 2.60
C LEU A 146 -0.52 26.63 1.18
N ASP A 147 -1.72 26.08 0.93
CA ASP A 147 -2.13 25.57 -0.38
C ASP A 147 -2.17 26.68 -1.43
N GLN A 148 -2.68 27.87 -1.08
CA GLN A 148 -2.67 29.01 -1.99
C GLN A 148 -1.26 29.46 -2.37
N VAL A 149 -0.32 29.47 -1.41
CA VAL A 149 1.08 29.82 -1.71
C VAL A 149 1.71 28.76 -2.60
N LEU A 150 1.38 27.48 -2.39
CA LEU A 150 2.03 26.37 -3.07
C LEU A 150 1.36 25.95 -4.39
N GLU A 151 0.19 26.49 -4.73
CA GLU A 151 -0.62 26.14 -5.90
C GLU A 151 0.20 26.10 -7.20
N THR A 152 1.13 27.05 -7.36
CA THR A 152 1.97 27.15 -8.55
C THR A 152 2.90 25.94 -8.73
N TRP A 153 3.40 25.35 -7.64
CA TRP A 153 4.29 24.19 -7.67
C TRP A 153 3.53 22.87 -7.60
N MET A 154 2.37 22.84 -6.94
CA MET A 154 1.54 21.62 -6.81
C MET A 154 0.98 21.13 -8.14
N HIS A 155 0.89 21.99 -9.15
CA HIS A 155 0.39 21.65 -10.49
C HIS A 155 1.48 21.37 -11.52
N SER A 156 2.75 21.51 -11.16
CA SER A 156 3.86 21.36 -12.11
C SER A 156 4.34 19.90 -12.19
N PRO A 157 4.49 19.31 -13.40
CA PRO A 157 4.76 17.89 -13.59
C PRO A 157 6.26 17.52 -13.61
N VAL A 158 7.18 18.37 -13.15
CA VAL A 158 8.62 18.18 -13.33
C VAL A 158 9.30 17.74 -12.02
N ASP A 159 10.22 16.78 -12.06
CA ASP A 159 10.96 16.28 -10.88
C ASP A 159 11.73 17.37 -10.09
N GLY A 160 12.10 18.47 -10.75
CA GLY A 160 12.69 19.65 -10.11
C GLY A 160 11.76 20.35 -9.13
N ASP A 161 10.45 20.10 -9.21
CA ASP A 161 9.43 20.71 -8.37
C ASP A 161 9.32 20.07 -6.99
N ILE A 162 9.85 18.86 -6.77
CA ILE A 162 9.67 18.17 -5.47
C ILE A 162 10.54 18.81 -4.40
N ILE A 163 11.79 19.13 -4.73
CA ILE A 163 12.68 19.86 -3.83
C ILE A 163 12.16 21.28 -3.62
N ALA A 164 11.71 21.94 -4.69
CA ALA A 164 11.14 23.29 -4.60
C ALA A 164 9.89 23.30 -3.70
N LEU A 165 8.93 22.41 -3.94
CA LEU A 165 7.69 22.30 -3.18
C LEU A 165 7.97 21.99 -1.71
N TRP A 166 8.88 21.05 -1.43
CA TRP A 166 9.31 20.76 -0.05
C TRP A 166 9.94 21.97 0.62
N THR A 167 10.93 22.60 -0.02
CA THR A 167 11.67 23.73 0.58
C THR A 167 10.79 24.95 0.81
N HIS A 168 9.89 25.27 -0.13
CA HIS A 168 8.97 26.40 0.01
C HIS A 168 7.89 26.09 1.06
N GLY A 169 7.34 24.88 1.06
CA GLY A 169 6.39 24.45 2.08
C GLY A 169 7.00 24.48 3.47
N LEU A 170 8.19 23.91 3.63
CA LEU A 170 8.92 23.89 4.91
C LEU A 170 9.27 25.30 5.38
N ALA A 171 9.71 26.19 4.48
CA ALA A 171 10.00 27.57 4.82
C ALA A 171 8.75 28.33 5.30
N TYR A 172 7.61 28.11 4.65
CA TYR A 172 6.35 28.75 5.03
C TYR A 172 5.89 28.31 6.43
N VAL A 173 5.86 27.00 6.69
CA VAL A 173 5.41 26.49 8.00
C VAL A 173 6.38 26.86 9.12
N ARG A 174 7.69 26.95 8.84
CA ARG A 174 8.68 27.47 9.80
C ARG A 174 8.49 28.94 10.13
N LEU A 175 8.00 29.75 9.18
CA LEU A 175 7.70 31.16 9.42
C LEU A 175 6.51 31.31 10.37
N MET A 176 5.52 30.42 10.27
CA MET A 176 4.33 30.43 11.12
C MET A 176 4.59 29.78 12.49
N HIS A 177 5.27 28.63 12.52
CA HIS A 177 5.45 27.76 13.68
C HIS A 177 6.89 27.23 13.78
N SER A 178 7.85 28.13 14.02
CA SER A 178 9.30 27.81 14.06
C SER A 178 9.72 26.80 15.13
N ASN A 179 8.89 26.61 16.16
CA ASN A 179 9.14 25.66 17.24
C ASN A 179 8.69 24.23 16.91
N LEU A 180 7.90 24.03 15.84
CA LEU A 180 7.36 22.73 15.45
C LEU A 180 8.06 22.12 14.21
N PHE A 181 8.67 22.95 13.35
CA PHE A 181 9.25 22.57 12.03
C PHE A 181 10.70 23.02 11.86
#